data_AF-Q1K1H5-F1
#
_entry.id   AF-Q1K1H5-F1
#
_cell.length_a   1.000
_cell.length_b   1.000
_cell.length_c   1.000
_cell.angle_alpha   90.00
_cell.angle_beta   90.00
_cell.angle_gamma   90.00
#
_symmetry.space_group_name_H-M   'P 1'
#
loop_
_entity.id
_entity.type
_entity.pdbx_description
1 polymer ?
#
loop_
_entity_poly.entity_id
_entity_poly.type
_entity_poly.pdbx_seq_one_letter_code
_entity_poly.pdbx_strand_id
1 'polypeptide(L)'
;MKKLAVLWSVALLLLTACASVQLGQTSVVKQYHHAVVLGQQADQAFAHPHHLQLDAVKDLLAQLVYVGAAGIANEETPMAVFQSAEIERLAPSLQQALQHASPQQWVRFVSFGQQQGVLFSNSRKTEGVVFIDSDNNVNIAFSYINAKRAPSETSAIYHQFAKLSPLEVAGTETPLVVENAGLHLKKMADGSQVCMWLEVDMETFEDHLDVEDQYVPVAPPKTTLSLPLNATHKPDRGETSVPAITPRQQQQAIKQQLKFLKSLFEDGLISSKEYEEEKAKVLAKMNQ
;
A
#
# COMPACT_ATOMS: atom_id res chain seq x y z
N MET A 1 46.46 -22.81 -51.78
CA MET A 1 45.37 -21.82 -51.55
C MET A 1 44.07 -22.51 -51.11
N LYS A 2 44.08 -23.32 -50.04
CA LYS A 2 42.88 -24.04 -49.55
C LYS A 2 42.74 -24.04 -48.01
N LYS A 3 43.57 -23.27 -47.28
CA LYS A 3 43.56 -23.21 -45.82
C LYS A 3 43.02 -21.91 -45.23
N LEU A 4 42.63 -20.92 -46.06
CA LEU A 4 42.08 -19.66 -45.58
C LEU A 4 40.54 -19.63 -45.52
N ALA A 5 39.84 -20.58 -46.15
CA ALA A 5 38.37 -20.57 -46.20
C ALA A 5 37.70 -21.15 -44.94
N VAL A 6 38.45 -21.84 -44.07
CA VAL A 6 37.87 -22.49 -42.87
C VAL A 6 37.82 -21.53 -41.67
N LEU A 7 38.62 -20.45 -41.68
CA LEU A 7 38.69 -19.49 -40.59
C LEU A 7 37.59 -18.42 -40.62
N TRP A 8 36.86 -18.27 -41.72
CA TRP A 8 35.73 -17.34 -41.82
C TRP A 8 34.38 -17.96 -41.45
N SER A 9 34.29 -19.28 -41.31
CA SER A 9 33.04 -19.95 -40.92
C SER A 9 32.86 -20.07 -39.40
N VAL A 10 33.93 -19.86 -38.61
CA VAL A 10 33.86 -19.92 -37.14
C VAL A 10 33.56 -18.56 -36.52
N ALA A 11 33.87 -17.45 -37.22
CA ALA A 11 33.60 -16.10 -36.72
C ALA A 11 32.12 -15.68 -36.82
N LEU A 12 31.31 -16.36 -37.63
CA LEU A 12 29.89 -16.02 -37.81
C LEU A 12 28.95 -16.72 -36.81
N LEU A 13 29.45 -17.65 -35.98
CA LEU A 13 28.67 -18.40 -34.99
C LEU A 13 28.79 -17.84 -33.55
N LEU A 14 29.50 -16.74 -33.34
CA LEU A 14 29.70 -16.14 -32.01
C LEU A 14 28.91 -14.83 -31.79
N LEU A 15 27.99 -14.49 -32.71
CA LEU A 15 27.09 -13.34 -32.59
C LEU A 15 25.64 -13.72 -32.28
N THR A 16 25.38 -14.93 -31.76
CA THR A 16 24.16 -15.15 -30.96
C THR A 16 24.40 -14.53 -29.59
N ALA A 17 24.37 -13.19 -29.56
CA ALA A 17 24.14 -12.46 -28.34
C ALA A 17 22.91 -13.09 -27.68
N CYS A 18 23.08 -13.54 -26.44
CA CYS A 18 22.00 -13.93 -25.55
C CYS A 18 21.12 -12.69 -25.30
N ALA A 19 20.30 -12.31 -26.28
CA ALA A 19 19.07 -11.61 -26.00
C ALA A 19 18.22 -12.62 -25.23
N SER A 20 18.30 -12.54 -23.90
CA SER A 20 17.26 -13.09 -23.05
C SER A 20 16.00 -12.30 -23.39
N VAL A 21 15.32 -12.72 -24.46
CA VAL A 21 13.98 -12.27 -24.79
C VAL A 21 13.16 -12.64 -23.57
N GLN A 22 12.83 -11.65 -22.74
CA GLN A 22 11.80 -11.79 -21.72
C GLN A 22 10.49 -12.01 -22.49
N LEU A 23 10.25 -13.26 -22.86
CA LEU A 23 9.06 -13.70 -23.57
C LEU A 23 7.84 -13.26 -22.77
N GLY A 24 7.05 -12.37 -23.36
CA GLY A 24 5.65 -12.17 -22.98
C GLY A 24 5.33 -11.01 -22.05
N GLN A 25 6.23 -10.03 -21.81
CA GLN A 25 5.86 -8.83 -21.04
C GLN A 25 5.84 -7.57 -21.89
N THR A 26 4.72 -6.85 -21.89
CA THR A 26 4.58 -5.53 -22.52
C THR A 26 4.53 -4.46 -21.44
N SER A 27 5.45 -3.51 -21.48
CA SER A 27 5.48 -2.43 -20.50
C SER A 27 4.33 -1.46 -20.74
N VAL A 28 3.52 -1.19 -19.71
CA VAL A 28 2.57 -0.08 -19.71
C VAL A 28 3.26 1.15 -19.13
N VAL A 29 3.86 1.01 -17.94
CA VAL A 29 4.64 2.06 -17.27
C VAL A 29 5.82 1.44 -16.53
N LYS A 30 6.99 2.11 -16.59
CA LYS A 30 8.15 1.85 -15.74
C LYS A 30 8.71 3.17 -15.24
N GLN A 31 8.37 3.53 -14.00
CA GLN A 31 8.86 4.73 -13.33
C GLN A 31 9.72 4.35 -12.13
N TYR A 32 10.27 5.34 -11.42
CA TYR A 32 11.15 5.06 -10.30
C TYR A 32 10.44 4.33 -9.14
N HIS A 33 9.19 4.69 -8.87
CA HIS A 33 8.42 4.18 -7.73
C HIS A 33 7.40 3.10 -8.05
N HIS A 34 7.06 2.89 -9.32
CA HIS A 34 6.11 1.84 -9.69
C HIS A 34 6.35 1.39 -11.13
N ALA A 35 5.93 0.17 -11.42
CA ALA A 35 5.87 -0.35 -12.77
C ALA A 35 4.62 -1.20 -12.95
N VAL A 36 4.05 -1.12 -14.14
CA VAL A 36 2.89 -1.90 -14.57
C VAL A 36 3.22 -2.51 -15.93
N VAL A 37 3.04 -3.82 -16.06
CA VAL A 37 3.31 -4.57 -17.28
C VAL A 37 2.18 -5.55 -17.57
N LEU A 38 1.90 -5.80 -18.84
CA LEU A 38 1.02 -6.88 -19.28
C LEU A 38 1.84 -8.16 -19.40
N GLY A 39 1.53 -9.17 -18.61
CA GLY A 39 2.20 -10.48 -18.66
C GLY A 39 1.33 -11.53 -19.34
N GLN A 40 1.92 -12.41 -20.15
CA GLN A 40 1.20 -13.57 -20.71
C GLN A 40 0.88 -14.60 -19.62
N GLN A 41 -0.34 -15.15 -19.69
CA GLN A 41 -0.80 -16.30 -18.92
C GLN A 41 -1.48 -17.27 -19.88
N ALA A 42 -0.83 -18.40 -20.17
CA ALA A 42 -1.28 -19.30 -21.24
C ALA A 42 -2.48 -20.17 -20.86
N ASP A 43 -2.65 -20.44 -19.56
CA ASP A 43 -3.57 -21.45 -19.05
C ASP A 43 -4.94 -20.90 -18.65
N GLN A 44 -5.12 -19.57 -18.71
CA GLN A 44 -6.36 -18.91 -18.29
C GLN A 44 -6.72 -17.76 -19.24
N ALA A 45 -7.98 -17.74 -19.67
CA ALA A 45 -8.56 -16.59 -20.35
C ALA A 45 -9.24 -15.67 -19.32
N PHE A 46 -8.98 -14.37 -19.45
CA PHE A 46 -9.53 -13.29 -18.63
C PHE A 46 -10.54 -12.48 -19.43
N ALA A 47 -11.47 -11.81 -18.74
CA ALA A 47 -12.43 -10.90 -19.36
C ALA A 47 -11.80 -9.51 -19.64
N HIS A 48 -10.72 -9.52 -20.42
CA HIS A 48 -10.03 -8.33 -20.89
C HIS A 48 -10.23 -8.12 -22.40
N PRO A 49 -10.16 -6.87 -22.90
CA PRO A 49 -9.96 -5.62 -22.14
C PRO A 49 -11.20 -5.24 -21.32
N HIS A 50 -10.99 -4.48 -20.24
CA HIS A 50 -12.06 -4.03 -19.36
C HIS A 50 -11.91 -2.56 -18.99
N HIS A 51 -13.02 -1.82 -18.94
CA HIS A 51 -13.03 -0.41 -18.61
C HIS A 51 -13.52 -0.19 -17.18
N LEU A 52 -12.61 0.17 -16.28
CA LEU A 52 -12.94 0.66 -14.94
C LEU A 52 -12.80 2.19 -14.90
N GLN A 53 -13.66 2.84 -14.12
CA GLN A 53 -13.51 4.26 -13.83
C GLN A 53 -12.27 4.49 -12.97
N LEU A 54 -11.60 5.64 -13.16
CA LEU A 54 -10.36 5.91 -12.44
C LEU A 54 -10.60 6.02 -10.92
N ASP A 55 -11.68 6.68 -10.53
CA ASP A 55 -12.02 6.89 -9.12
C ASP A 55 -12.36 5.55 -8.45
N ALA A 56 -13.13 4.68 -9.10
CA ALA A 56 -13.37 3.32 -8.62
C ALA A 56 -12.08 2.51 -8.39
N VAL A 57 -11.08 2.63 -9.28
CA VAL A 57 -9.77 1.99 -9.07
C VAL A 57 -9.03 2.61 -7.88
N LYS A 58 -9.10 3.93 -7.68
CA LYS A 58 -8.48 4.59 -6.53
C LYS A 58 -9.12 4.17 -5.22
N ASP A 59 -10.45 4.16 -5.17
CA ASP A 59 -11.23 3.79 -4.00
C ASP A 59 -10.99 2.33 -3.63
N LEU A 60 -10.95 1.45 -4.63
CA LEU A 60 -10.59 0.05 -4.43
C LEU A 60 -9.22 -0.06 -3.76
N LEU A 61 -8.19 0.59 -4.30
CA LEU A 61 -6.85 0.52 -3.71
C LEU A 61 -6.78 1.15 -2.30
N ALA A 62 -7.56 2.18 -2.03
CA ALA A 62 -7.62 2.86 -0.73
C ALA A 62 -8.23 1.99 0.38
N GLN A 63 -9.14 1.09 0.01
CA GLN A 63 -9.82 0.19 0.94
C GLN A 63 -9.03 -1.09 1.24
N LEU A 64 -7.89 -1.32 0.58
CA LEU A 64 -7.11 -2.52 0.81
C LEU A 64 -6.32 -2.41 2.13
N VAL A 65 -6.65 -3.31 3.05
CA VAL A 65 -6.03 -3.40 4.37
C VAL A 65 -5.41 -4.78 4.55
N TYR A 66 -4.29 -4.85 5.27
CA TYR A 66 -3.66 -6.09 5.69
C TYR A 66 -3.32 -6.04 7.18
N VAL A 67 -3.19 -7.19 7.82
CA VAL A 67 -2.67 -7.28 9.19
C VAL A 67 -1.14 -7.33 9.12
N GLY A 68 -0.49 -6.37 9.75
CA GLY A 68 0.96 -6.33 9.87
C GLY A 68 1.42 -6.22 11.31
N ALA A 69 2.63 -6.70 11.60
CA ALA A 69 3.28 -6.46 12.89
C ALA A 69 3.78 -5.01 12.96
N ALA A 70 3.26 -4.25 13.92
CA ALA A 70 3.71 -2.89 14.22
C ALA A 70 4.45 -2.80 15.56
N GLY A 71 5.34 -1.80 15.65
CA GLY A 71 6.05 -1.46 16.89
C GLY A 71 7.12 -2.46 17.33
N ILE A 72 7.57 -2.30 18.58
CA ILE A 72 8.58 -3.17 19.23
C ILE A 72 7.97 -4.44 19.84
N ALA A 73 6.64 -4.50 19.95
CA ALA A 73 5.92 -5.61 20.57
C ALA A 73 5.32 -6.59 19.56
N ASN A 74 5.53 -6.40 18.25
CA ASN A 74 4.89 -7.17 17.17
C ASN A 74 3.36 -7.28 17.34
N GLU A 75 2.72 -6.18 17.72
CA GLU A 75 1.26 -6.15 17.78
C GLU A 75 0.70 -6.20 16.36
N GLU A 76 -0.23 -7.12 16.13
CA GLU A 76 -0.95 -7.26 14.86
C GLU A 76 -1.92 -6.09 14.72
N THR A 77 -1.67 -5.24 13.73
CA THR A 77 -2.45 -4.03 13.48
C THR A 77 -2.92 -3.98 12.03
N PRO A 78 -4.16 -3.55 11.76
CA PRO A 78 -4.61 -3.25 10.42
C PRO A 78 -3.78 -2.11 9.83
N MET A 79 -3.30 -2.29 8.60
CA MET A 79 -2.47 -1.33 7.88
C MET A 79 -2.94 -1.23 6.44
N ALA A 80 -2.94 -0.02 5.88
CA ALA A 80 -3.25 0.18 4.46
C ALA A 80 -2.18 -0.49 3.58
N VAL A 81 -2.61 -1.22 2.55
CA VAL A 81 -1.72 -1.84 1.55
C VAL A 81 -0.98 -0.77 0.76
N PHE A 82 -1.67 0.32 0.40
CA PHE A 82 -1.15 1.44 -0.37
C PHE A 82 -1.38 2.77 0.35
N GLN A 83 -0.39 3.65 0.31
CA GLN A 83 -0.53 5.03 0.77
C GLN A 83 -1.18 5.91 -0.30
N SER A 84 -1.82 7.03 0.06
CA SER A 84 -2.51 7.91 -0.91
C SER A 84 -1.61 8.32 -2.09
N ALA A 85 -0.34 8.64 -1.83
CA ALA A 85 0.60 9.00 -2.90
C ALA A 85 0.94 7.82 -3.82
N GLU A 86 0.89 6.58 -3.33
CA GLU A 86 1.04 5.39 -4.17
C GLU A 86 -0.19 5.17 -5.03
N ILE A 87 -1.39 5.32 -4.46
CA ILE A 87 -2.68 5.20 -5.16
C ILE A 87 -2.73 6.17 -6.33
N GLU A 88 -2.41 7.45 -6.11
CA GLU A 88 -2.40 8.49 -7.16
C GLU A 88 -1.47 8.17 -8.33
N ARG A 89 -0.38 7.43 -8.09
CA ARG A 89 0.56 7.02 -9.15
C ARG A 89 0.15 5.72 -9.82
N LEU A 90 -0.32 4.76 -9.04
CA LEU A 90 -0.56 3.40 -9.49
C LEU A 90 -1.92 3.26 -10.21
N ALA A 91 -2.98 3.85 -9.68
CA ALA A 91 -4.34 3.69 -10.19
C ALA A 91 -4.48 4.03 -11.68
N PRO A 92 -3.95 5.17 -12.20
CA PRO A 92 -4.05 5.47 -13.64
C PRO A 92 -3.35 4.42 -14.51
N SER A 93 -2.21 3.90 -14.05
CA SER A 93 -1.44 2.89 -14.78
C SER A 93 -2.16 1.54 -14.80
N LEU A 94 -2.83 1.16 -13.71
CA LEU A 94 -3.64 -0.06 -13.64
C LEU A 94 -4.89 0.07 -14.53
N GLN A 95 -5.61 1.19 -14.44
CA GLN A 95 -6.77 1.48 -15.28
C GLN A 95 -6.40 1.35 -16.78
N GLN A 96 -5.32 2.02 -17.19
CA GLN A 96 -4.83 1.95 -18.56
C GLN A 96 -4.47 0.50 -18.94
N ALA A 97 -3.78 -0.25 -18.07
CA ALA A 97 -3.39 -1.62 -18.38
C ALA A 97 -4.60 -2.54 -18.56
N LEU A 98 -5.62 -2.45 -17.72
CA LEU A 98 -6.84 -3.26 -17.81
C LEU A 98 -7.62 -3.00 -19.11
N GLN A 99 -7.61 -1.76 -19.60
CA GLN A 99 -8.23 -1.36 -20.87
C GLN A 99 -7.50 -1.89 -22.11
N HIS A 100 -6.24 -2.31 -21.97
CA HIS A 100 -5.39 -2.74 -23.10
C HIS A 100 -4.96 -4.21 -23.02
N ALA A 101 -5.14 -4.87 -21.88
CA ALA A 101 -4.83 -6.28 -21.72
C ALA A 101 -5.64 -7.12 -22.72
N SER A 102 -4.99 -8.14 -23.32
CA SER A 102 -5.70 -9.17 -24.07
C SER A 102 -6.29 -10.22 -23.12
N PRO A 103 -7.21 -11.08 -23.59
CA PRO A 103 -7.75 -12.17 -22.77
C PRO A 103 -6.71 -13.15 -22.23
N GLN A 104 -5.49 -13.20 -22.78
CA GLN A 104 -4.40 -14.07 -22.30
C GLN A 104 -3.40 -13.31 -21.44
N GLN A 105 -3.72 -12.09 -21.03
CA GLN A 105 -2.83 -11.24 -20.28
C GLN A 105 -3.44 -10.83 -18.95
N TRP A 106 -2.65 -10.95 -17.89
CA TRP A 106 -2.91 -10.25 -16.62
C TRP A 106 -2.10 -8.96 -16.54
N VAL A 107 -2.51 -8.07 -15.65
CA VAL A 107 -1.79 -6.84 -15.34
C VAL A 107 -0.88 -7.10 -14.13
N ARG A 108 0.43 -7.16 -14.33
CA ARG A 108 1.39 -7.26 -13.21
C ARG A 108 1.80 -5.87 -12.76
N PHE A 109 1.92 -5.66 -11.46
CA PHE A 109 2.33 -4.38 -10.90
C PHE A 109 3.29 -4.51 -9.74
N VAL A 110 4.09 -3.48 -9.55
CA VAL A 110 4.90 -3.26 -8.35
C VAL A 110 4.79 -1.79 -7.96
N SER A 111 4.61 -1.54 -6.65
CA SER A 111 4.69 -0.22 -6.04
C SER A 111 5.73 -0.22 -4.93
N PHE A 112 6.53 0.83 -4.88
CA PHE A 112 7.45 1.10 -3.80
C PHE A 112 6.94 2.23 -2.92
N GLY A 113 6.54 1.86 -1.71
CA GLY A 113 6.20 2.80 -0.65
C GLY A 113 7.42 3.60 -0.21
N GLN A 114 7.21 4.89 0.03
CA GLN A 114 8.17 5.80 0.63
C GLN A 114 7.72 6.15 2.05
N GLN A 115 8.06 5.32 3.04
CA GLN A 115 7.97 5.77 4.43
C GLN A 115 9.18 6.66 4.73
N GLN A 116 8.96 7.97 4.80
CA GLN A 116 9.98 8.93 5.22
C GLN A 116 10.13 8.91 6.75
N GLY A 117 10.98 8.03 7.26
CA GLY A 117 11.48 8.12 8.63
C GLY A 117 12.60 9.16 8.76
N VAL A 118 12.72 9.79 9.93
CA VAL A 118 13.68 10.89 10.22
C VAL A 118 15.17 10.46 10.13
N LEU A 119 15.47 9.16 10.02
CA LEU A 119 16.84 8.62 9.97
C LEU A 119 17.10 7.56 8.89
N PHE A 120 16.07 6.84 8.41
CA PHE A 120 16.20 5.83 7.34
C PHE A 120 14.92 5.76 6.50
N SER A 121 15.06 5.72 5.17
CA SER A 121 13.95 5.41 4.27
C SER A 121 13.66 3.90 4.35
N ASN A 122 12.63 3.50 5.09
CA ASN A 122 12.13 2.13 5.03
C ASN A 122 11.29 2.00 3.77
N SER A 123 11.94 1.78 2.64
CA SER A 123 11.20 1.57 1.41
C SER A 123 10.66 0.14 1.38
N ARG A 124 9.33 0.06 1.28
CA ARG A 124 8.58 -1.18 1.22
C ARG A 124 8.16 -1.47 -0.22
N LYS A 125 7.90 -2.73 -0.53
CA LYS A 125 7.42 -3.18 -1.83
C LYS A 125 6.09 -3.90 -1.68
N THR A 126 5.14 -3.49 -2.51
CA THR A 126 3.90 -4.23 -2.77
C THR A 126 3.90 -4.66 -4.22
N GLU A 127 3.64 -5.94 -4.47
CA GLU A 127 3.72 -6.55 -5.80
C GLU A 127 2.59 -7.55 -5.97
N GLY A 128 1.97 -7.54 -7.14
CA GLY A 128 0.87 -8.45 -7.43
C GLY A 128 0.43 -8.43 -8.88
N VAL A 129 -0.72 -9.05 -9.11
CA VAL A 129 -1.42 -9.09 -10.40
C VAL A 129 -2.85 -8.64 -10.21
N VAL A 130 -3.38 -7.98 -11.24
CA VAL A 130 -4.79 -7.62 -11.38
C VAL A 130 -5.31 -8.23 -12.67
N PHE A 131 -6.51 -8.80 -12.63
CA PHE A 131 -7.21 -9.30 -13.82
C PHE A 131 -8.72 -9.29 -13.62
N ILE A 132 -9.48 -9.43 -14.70
CA ILE A 132 -10.93 -9.63 -14.64
C ILE A 132 -11.25 -11.09 -14.96
N ASP A 133 -12.03 -11.74 -14.12
CA ASP A 133 -12.47 -13.12 -14.36
C ASP A 133 -13.70 -13.19 -15.30
N SER A 134 -14.17 -14.39 -15.59
CA SER A 134 -15.33 -14.61 -16.46
C SER A 134 -16.64 -14.07 -15.90
N ASP A 135 -16.70 -13.86 -14.59
CA ASP A 135 -17.88 -13.36 -13.86
C ASP A 135 -17.83 -11.82 -13.72
N ASN A 136 -16.90 -11.17 -14.43
CA ASN A 136 -16.65 -9.72 -14.38
C ASN A 136 -16.14 -9.19 -13.03
N ASN A 137 -15.66 -10.05 -12.14
CA ASN A 137 -15.07 -9.59 -10.88
C ASN A 137 -13.62 -9.13 -11.08
N VAL A 138 -13.27 -8.04 -10.41
CA VAL A 138 -11.88 -7.60 -10.33
C VAL A 138 -11.14 -8.49 -9.34
N ASN A 139 -10.09 -9.14 -9.80
CA ASN A 139 -9.25 -9.99 -8.98
C ASN A 139 -7.90 -9.30 -8.73
N ILE A 140 -7.48 -9.22 -7.46
CA ILE A 140 -6.15 -8.73 -7.07
C ILE A 140 -5.46 -9.81 -6.24
N ALA A 141 -4.37 -10.38 -6.79
CA ALA A 141 -3.58 -11.38 -6.10
C ALA A 141 -2.15 -10.86 -5.86
N PHE A 142 -1.72 -10.87 -4.61
CA PHE A 142 -0.43 -10.32 -4.20
C PHE A 142 0.65 -11.40 -4.11
N SER A 143 1.85 -11.07 -4.58
CA SER A 143 3.07 -11.80 -4.24
C SER A 143 3.69 -11.26 -2.96
N TYR A 144 3.60 -9.95 -2.73
CA TYR A 144 4.14 -9.26 -1.56
C TYR A 144 3.24 -8.08 -1.18
N ILE A 145 3.00 -7.89 0.12
CA ILE A 145 2.35 -6.69 0.67
C ILE A 145 3.33 -6.04 1.65
N ASN A 146 3.70 -4.77 1.39
CA ASN A 146 4.60 -3.98 2.23
C ASN A 146 5.89 -4.71 2.69
N ALA A 147 6.41 -5.60 1.84
CA ALA A 147 7.61 -6.38 2.12
C ALA A 147 8.85 -5.47 2.17
N LYS A 148 9.85 -5.85 2.95
CA LYS A 148 11.15 -5.17 2.92
C LYS A 148 11.77 -5.36 1.54
N ARG A 149 12.30 -4.28 0.97
CA ARG A 149 13.04 -4.34 -0.30
C ARG A 149 14.37 -5.05 -0.12
N ALA A 150 14.76 -5.83 -1.12
CA ALA A 150 16.12 -6.30 -1.22
C ALA A 150 17.06 -5.13 -1.52
N PRO A 151 18.33 -5.14 -1.05
CA PRO A 151 19.29 -4.07 -1.34
C PRO A 151 19.53 -3.83 -2.84
N SER A 152 19.33 -4.84 -3.68
CA SER A 152 19.43 -4.77 -5.14
C SER A 152 18.23 -4.09 -5.82
N GLU A 153 17.06 -4.08 -5.17
CA GLU A 153 15.86 -3.44 -5.68
C GLU A 153 15.96 -1.94 -5.42
N THR A 154 16.50 -1.18 -6.37
CA THR A 154 16.73 0.28 -6.22
C THR A 154 15.62 1.14 -6.83
N SER A 155 14.93 0.65 -7.85
CA SER A 155 13.77 1.32 -8.47
C SER A 155 12.88 0.33 -9.23
N ALA A 156 11.65 0.73 -9.57
CA ALA A 156 10.74 -0.08 -10.38
C ALA A 156 11.15 -0.19 -11.84
N ILE A 157 12.03 0.69 -12.33
CA ILE A 157 12.55 0.67 -13.71
C ILE A 157 13.28 -0.65 -14.01
N TYR A 158 14.07 -1.13 -13.04
CA TYR A 158 14.88 -2.35 -13.17
C TYR A 158 14.29 -3.53 -12.39
N HIS A 159 13.04 -3.39 -11.91
CA HIS A 159 12.41 -4.41 -11.10
C HIS A 159 12.25 -5.71 -11.87
N GLN A 160 12.63 -6.81 -11.23
CA GLN A 160 12.34 -8.15 -11.70
C GLN A 160 11.18 -8.66 -10.87
N PHE A 161 10.02 -8.81 -11.51
CA PHE A 161 8.86 -9.37 -10.86
C PHE A 161 9.16 -10.78 -10.33
N ALA A 162 8.51 -11.10 -9.21
CA ALA A 162 8.55 -12.39 -8.56
C ALA A 162 8.28 -13.52 -9.56
N LYS A 163 9.03 -14.61 -9.39
CA LYS A 163 8.77 -15.87 -10.10
C LYS A 163 7.66 -16.68 -9.44
N LEU A 164 7.41 -16.43 -8.15
CA LEU A 164 6.29 -17.02 -7.42
C LEU A 164 4.98 -16.60 -8.09
N SER A 165 4.10 -17.57 -8.34
CA SER A 165 2.76 -17.27 -8.82
C SER A 165 1.96 -16.60 -7.69
N PRO A 166 1.48 -15.37 -7.88
CA PRO A 166 0.60 -14.72 -6.89
C PRO A 166 -0.67 -15.51 -6.60
N LEU A 167 -1.10 -16.37 -7.54
CA LEU A 167 -2.30 -17.21 -7.42
C LEU A 167 -2.11 -18.44 -6.52
N GLU A 168 -0.85 -18.76 -6.16
CA GLU A 168 -0.49 -19.96 -5.41
C GLU A 168 0.02 -19.64 -3.99
N VAL A 169 -0.10 -18.38 -3.54
CA VAL A 169 0.40 -17.95 -2.24
C VAL A 169 -0.53 -18.46 -1.13
N ALA A 170 -0.19 -19.60 -0.54
CA ALA A 170 -1.01 -20.26 0.47
C ALA A 170 -0.75 -19.77 1.92
N GLY A 171 0.36 -19.08 2.18
CA GLY A 171 0.73 -18.61 3.53
C GLY A 171 1.46 -17.28 3.51
N THR A 172 1.19 -16.43 4.50
CA THR A 172 1.75 -15.08 4.58
C THR A 172 1.80 -14.56 6.02
N GLU A 173 2.73 -13.66 6.29
CA GLU A 173 2.78 -12.86 7.52
C GLU A 173 1.95 -11.57 7.42
N THR A 174 1.41 -11.28 6.22
CA THR A 174 0.66 -10.05 5.93
C THR A 174 -0.69 -10.39 5.28
N PRO A 175 -1.61 -11.07 5.98
CA PRO A 175 -2.90 -11.46 5.41
C PRO A 175 -3.75 -10.22 5.15
N LEU A 176 -4.46 -10.22 4.02
CA LEU A 176 -5.48 -9.22 3.71
C LEU A 176 -6.64 -9.30 4.71
N VAL A 177 -7.18 -8.14 5.05
CA VAL A 177 -8.42 -7.99 5.81
C VAL A 177 -9.49 -7.50 4.85
N VAL A 178 -10.67 -8.10 4.94
CA VAL A 178 -11.83 -7.73 4.16
C VAL A 178 -12.86 -7.14 5.12
N GLU A 179 -13.06 -5.82 5.04
CA GLU A 179 -13.97 -5.09 5.93
C GLU A 179 -15.20 -4.55 5.19
N ASN A 180 -15.13 -4.43 3.87
CA ASN A 180 -16.11 -3.71 3.06
C ASN A 180 -16.98 -4.62 2.19
N ALA A 181 -18.19 -4.16 1.86
CA ALA A 181 -19.09 -4.87 0.96
C ALA A 181 -18.50 -4.99 -0.46
N GLY A 182 -18.79 -6.10 -1.13
CA GLY A 182 -18.27 -6.39 -2.48
C GLY A 182 -16.84 -6.93 -2.51
N LEU A 183 -16.08 -6.83 -1.41
CA LEU A 183 -14.74 -7.41 -1.29
C LEU A 183 -14.82 -8.80 -0.66
N HIS A 184 -14.13 -9.77 -1.23
CA HIS A 184 -14.07 -11.15 -0.73
C HIS A 184 -12.68 -11.75 -0.89
N LEU A 185 -12.23 -12.53 0.09
CA LEU A 185 -11.04 -13.38 -0.10
C LEU A 185 -11.39 -14.56 -1.01
N LYS A 186 -10.54 -14.84 -2.00
CA LYS A 186 -10.69 -15.97 -2.90
C LYS A 186 -10.80 -17.26 -2.10
N LYS A 187 -11.81 -18.07 -2.42
CA LYS A 187 -11.94 -19.43 -1.90
C LYS A 187 -11.37 -20.44 -2.88
N MET A 188 -10.58 -21.37 -2.37
CA MET A 188 -10.06 -22.52 -3.10
C MET A 188 -11.12 -23.62 -3.20
N ALA A 189 -10.89 -24.62 -4.06
CA ALA A 189 -11.82 -25.73 -4.29
C ALA A 189 -12.09 -26.57 -3.03
N ASP A 190 -11.17 -26.59 -2.07
CA ASP A 190 -11.31 -27.25 -0.78
C ASP A 190 -12.02 -26.39 0.28
N GLY A 191 -12.45 -25.18 -0.09
CA GLY A 191 -13.13 -24.22 0.78
C GLY A 191 -12.20 -23.35 1.63
N SER A 192 -10.87 -23.56 1.58
CA SER A 192 -9.90 -22.69 2.25
C SER A 192 -9.81 -21.32 1.57
N GLN A 193 -9.45 -20.28 2.33
CA GLN A 193 -9.29 -18.93 1.81
C GLN A 193 -7.84 -18.63 1.45
N VAL A 194 -7.64 -17.95 0.32
CA VAL A 194 -6.33 -17.42 -0.08
C VAL A 194 -6.18 -16.02 0.51
N CYS A 195 -5.38 -15.92 1.57
CA CYS A 195 -5.20 -14.70 2.38
C CYS A 195 -4.49 -13.53 1.66
N MET A 196 -4.07 -13.71 0.40
CA MET A 196 -3.44 -12.66 -0.41
C MET A 196 -4.11 -12.48 -1.78
N TRP A 197 -5.32 -13.03 -1.95
CA TRP A 197 -6.08 -12.89 -3.18
C TRP A 197 -7.49 -12.39 -2.87
N LEU A 198 -7.79 -11.21 -3.38
CA LEU A 198 -9.08 -10.55 -3.30
C LEU A 198 -9.86 -10.72 -4.60
N GLU A 199 -11.14 -11.04 -4.47
CA GLU A 199 -12.17 -10.95 -5.50
C GLU A 199 -13.09 -9.77 -5.15
N VAL A 200 -13.37 -8.93 -6.13
CA VAL A 200 -14.19 -7.72 -5.96
C VAL A 200 -15.32 -7.76 -6.96
N ASP A 201 -16.54 -7.85 -6.44
CA ASP A 201 -17.75 -7.58 -7.19
C ASP A 201 -17.89 -6.06 -7.33
N MET A 202 -17.59 -5.54 -8.52
CA MET A 202 -17.56 -4.10 -8.76
C MET A 202 -18.96 -3.46 -8.71
N GLU A 203 -20.02 -4.19 -9.04
CA GLU A 203 -21.39 -3.68 -8.96
C GLU A 203 -21.76 -3.44 -7.49
N THR A 204 -21.54 -4.44 -6.65
CA THR A 204 -21.77 -4.33 -5.20
C THR A 204 -20.85 -3.31 -4.54
N PHE A 205 -19.60 -3.21 -5.01
CA PHE A 205 -18.62 -2.27 -4.48
C PHE A 205 -18.99 -0.81 -4.77
N GLU A 206 -19.32 -0.50 -6.03
CA GLU A 206 -19.69 0.87 -6.44
C GLU A 206 -21.02 1.29 -5.81
N ASP A 207 -22.01 0.40 -5.72
CA ASP A 207 -23.28 0.67 -5.04
C ASP A 207 -23.06 1.06 -3.56
N HIS A 208 -22.06 0.50 -2.88
CA HIS A 208 -21.75 0.84 -1.49
C HIS A 208 -21.07 2.20 -1.36
N LEU A 209 -20.22 2.58 -2.32
CA LEU A 209 -19.56 3.89 -2.35
C LEU A 209 -20.58 5.03 -2.47
N ASP A 210 -21.60 4.85 -3.30
CA ASP A 210 -22.66 5.84 -3.50
C ASP A 210 -23.55 6.04 -2.26
N VAL A 211 -23.61 5.05 -1.35
CA VAL A 211 -24.44 5.10 -0.14
C VAL A 211 -23.72 5.80 1.01
N GLU A 212 -22.41 5.67 1.14
CA GLU A 212 -21.64 6.36 2.19
C GLU A 212 -21.57 7.89 1.97
N ASP A 213 -21.58 8.34 0.70
CA ASP A 213 -21.63 9.76 0.35
C ASP A 213 -23.01 10.42 0.60
N GLN A 214 -24.04 9.63 0.93
CA GLN A 214 -25.37 10.14 1.30
C GLN A 214 -25.57 10.38 2.81
N TYR A 215 -24.49 10.47 3.60
CA TYR A 215 -24.59 10.87 5.00
C TYR A 215 -24.95 12.36 5.14
N VAL A 216 -26.25 12.64 5.28
CA VAL A 216 -26.76 13.89 5.86
C VAL A 216 -26.21 13.99 7.29
N PRO A 217 -25.53 15.08 7.68
CA PRO A 217 -24.92 15.18 9.00
C PRO A 217 -26.02 15.18 10.07
N VAL A 218 -26.21 14.03 10.71
CA VAL A 218 -26.94 13.97 11.98
C VAL A 218 -26.04 14.63 13.02
N ALA A 219 -26.49 15.76 13.55
CA ALA A 219 -25.78 16.55 14.54
C ALA A 219 -25.20 15.66 15.66
N PRO A 220 -23.95 15.88 16.09
CA PRO A 220 -23.32 15.03 17.08
C PRO A 220 -24.10 15.08 18.41
N PRO A 221 -24.37 13.94 19.06
CA PRO A 221 -24.86 13.95 20.43
C PRO A 221 -23.79 14.61 21.31
N LYS A 222 -24.21 15.63 22.06
CA LYS A 222 -23.41 16.32 23.08
C LYS A 222 -23.09 15.34 24.21
N THR A 223 -22.06 14.52 24.06
CA THR A 223 -21.49 13.76 25.18
C THR A 223 -20.42 14.63 25.84
N THR A 224 -20.87 15.35 26.86
CA THR A 224 -20.01 16.15 27.75
C THR A 224 -19.25 15.19 28.66
N LEU A 225 -18.04 14.77 28.26
CA LEU A 225 -17.10 14.11 29.17
C LEU A 225 -16.53 15.16 30.12
N SER A 226 -17.19 15.28 31.26
CA SER A 226 -16.74 16.05 32.41
C SER A 226 -15.55 15.32 33.05
N LEU A 227 -14.34 15.83 32.86
CA LEU A 227 -13.18 15.45 33.67
C LEU A 227 -13.31 16.09 35.06
N PRO A 228 -13.20 15.36 36.17
CA PRO A 228 -13.26 15.97 37.50
C PRO A 228 -12.00 16.80 37.76
N LEU A 229 -12.22 18.11 37.81
CA LEU A 229 -11.34 19.08 38.45
C LEU A 229 -11.35 18.76 39.95
N ASN A 230 -10.24 18.31 40.53
CA ASN A 230 -10.06 18.37 41.97
C ASN A 230 -8.65 18.84 42.30
N ALA A 231 -8.54 20.16 42.48
CA ALA A 231 -7.52 20.78 43.28
C ALA A 231 -8.19 21.27 44.56
N THR A 232 -7.80 20.72 45.71
CA THR A 232 -7.86 21.45 46.98
C THR A 232 -6.69 21.01 47.84
N HIS A 233 -5.74 21.93 48.02
CA HIS A 233 -4.66 21.89 49.02
C HIS A 233 -5.27 21.80 50.43
N LYS A 234 -4.58 21.24 51.44
CA LYS A 234 -3.45 21.86 52.19
C LYS A 234 -2.96 20.89 53.32
N PRO A 235 -1.92 21.22 54.12
CA PRO A 235 -0.50 20.92 53.93
C PRO A 235 0.05 19.93 54.97
N ASP A 236 1.10 19.16 54.66
CA ASP A 236 2.08 18.82 55.70
C ASP A 236 3.48 18.56 55.11
N ARG A 237 4.43 18.83 55.98
CA ARG A 237 5.85 19.11 55.85
C ARG A 237 6.66 17.90 55.36
N GLY A 238 7.53 18.13 54.39
CA GLY A 238 8.55 17.19 53.96
C GLY A 238 9.38 17.78 52.82
N GLU A 239 10.51 18.39 53.16
CA GLU A 239 11.51 18.86 52.21
C GLU A 239 11.99 17.73 51.31
N THR A 240 11.62 17.78 50.03
CA THR A 240 12.50 17.30 48.95
C THR A 240 12.29 18.17 47.72
N SER A 241 13.35 18.88 47.33
CA SER A 241 13.48 19.78 46.19
C SER A 241 12.92 19.19 44.87
N VAL A 242 11.87 19.81 44.33
CA VAL A 242 11.46 19.62 42.93
C VAL A 242 12.40 20.47 42.05
N PRO A 243 13.12 19.89 41.08
CA PRO A 243 13.92 20.70 40.17
C PRO A 243 12.97 21.51 39.28
N ALA A 244 13.14 22.84 39.27
CA ALA A 244 12.43 23.73 38.38
C ALA A 244 12.60 23.26 36.92
N ILE A 245 11.50 22.86 36.28
CA ILE A 245 11.49 22.52 34.86
C ILE A 245 11.93 23.76 34.11
N THR A 246 13.10 23.70 33.49
CA THR A 246 13.62 24.84 32.74
C THR A 246 12.77 25.07 31.49
N PRO A 247 12.63 26.31 30.98
CA PRO A 247 11.91 26.59 29.73
C PRO A 247 12.35 25.72 28.55
N ARG A 248 13.59 25.23 28.55
CA ARG A 248 14.11 24.26 27.57
C ARG A 248 13.44 22.89 27.64
N GLN A 249 13.11 22.38 28.82
CA GLN A 249 12.43 21.09 28.98
C GLN A 249 10.96 21.17 28.55
N GLN A 250 10.30 22.31 28.80
CA GLN A 250 8.94 22.57 28.32
C GLN A 250 8.90 22.68 26.78
N GLN A 251 9.87 23.34 26.16
CA GLN A 251 10.00 23.37 24.70
C GLN A 251 10.29 21.98 24.09
N GLN A 252 11.06 21.13 24.78
CA GLN A 252 11.30 19.75 24.33
C GLN A 252 10.03 18.90 24.42
N ALA A 253 9.25 19.01 25.50
CA ALA A 253 7.98 18.30 25.64
C ALA A 253 6.96 18.74 24.57
N ILE A 254 6.87 20.03 24.28
CA ILE A 254 5.99 20.58 23.22
C ILE A 254 6.43 20.07 21.83
N LYS A 255 7.74 20.03 21.56
CA LYS A 255 8.25 19.45 20.30
C LYS A 255 7.94 17.96 20.18
N GLN A 256 8.02 17.20 21.27
CA GLN A 256 7.63 15.80 21.28
C GLN A 256 6.13 15.61 21.05
N GLN A 257 5.29 16.48 21.63
CA GLN A 257 3.84 16.47 21.40
C GLN A 257 3.48 16.81 19.95
N LEU A 258 4.10 17.83 19.35
CA LEU A 258 3.89 18.15 17.93
C LEU A 258 4.38 17.03 17.01
N LYS A 259 5.46 16.35 17.39
CA LYS A 259 5.99 15.20 16.65
C LYS A 259 5.05 13.99 16.70
N PHE A 260 4.47 13.74 17.87
CA PHE A 260 3.47 12.68 18.06
C PHE A 260 2.16 13.00 17.34
N LEU A 261 1.69 14.26 17.40
CA LEU A 261 0.49 14.68 16.67
C LEU A 261 0.69 14.55 15.15
N LYS A 262 1.90 14.85 14.66
CA LYS A 262 2.26 14.64 13.26
C LYS A 262 2.28 13.15 12.89
N SER A 263 2.80 12.27 13.75
CA SER A 263 2.76 10.82 13.47
C SER A 263 1.32 10.30 13.42
N LEU A 264 0.45 10.73 14.35
CA LEU A 264 -0.97 10.33 14.32
C LEU A 264 -1.68 10.75 13.02
N PHE A 265 -1.35 11.92 12.48
CA PHE A 265 -1.90 12.38 11.20
C PHE A 265 -1.33 11.59 10.02
N GLU A 266 -0.03 11.32 10.03
CA GLU A 266 0.65 10.51 8.99
C GLU A 266 0.23 9.04 9.01
N ASP A 267 -0.14 8.51 10.19
CA ASP A 267 -0.68 7.16 10.40
C ASP A 267 -2.18 7.07 10.08
N GLY A 268 -2.82 8.19 9.67
CA GLY A 268 -4.24 8.25 9.33
C GLY A 268 -5.21 8.13 10.53
N LEU A 269 -4.69 8.16 11.75
CA LEU A 269 -5.45 7.98 12.99
C LEU A 269 -6.25 9.23 13.41
N ILE A 270 -5.89 10.40 12.86
CA ILE A 270 -6.61 11.66 13.07
C ILE A 270 -6.85 12.36 11.74
N SER A 271 -8.00 13.01 11.60
CA SER A 271 -8.35 13.77 10.40
C SER A 271 -7.52 15.06 10.28
N SER A 272 -7.43 15.62 9.06
CA SER A 272 -6.74 16.89 8.82
C SER A 272 -7.29 18.04 9.68
N LYS A 273 -8.60 18.03 9.97
CA LYS A 273 -9.26 19.02 10.82
C LYS A 273 -8.82 18.88 12.28
N GLU A 274 -8.79 17.67 12.82
CA GLU A 274 -8.35 17.40 14.19
C GLU A 274 -6.86 17.69 14.40
N TYR A 275 -6.04 17.40 13.37
CA TYR A 275 -4.62 17.73 13.37
C TYR A 275 -4.38 19.24 13.51
N GLU A 276 -5.06 20.08 12.72
CA GLU A 276 -4.86 21.54 12.78
C GLU A 276 -5.44 22.15 14.07
N GLU A 277 -6.55 21.63 14.59
CA GLU A 277 -7.12 22.07 15.88
C GLU A 277 -6.19 21.76 17.07
N GLU A 278 -5.65 20.54 17.14
CA GLU A 278 -4.74 20.14 18.21
C GLU A 278 -3.35 20.77 18.08
N LYS A 279 -2.85 20.95 16.86
CA LYS A 279 -1.59 21.68 16.59
C LYS A 279 -1.67 23.13 17.05
N ALA A 280 -2.80 23.80 16.79
CA ALA A 280 -3.04 25.16 17.26
C ALA A 280 -3.05 25.24 18.80
N LYS A 281 -3.68 24.27 19.49
CA LYS A 281 -3.68 24.20 20.97
C LYS A 281 -2.30 23.95 21.55
N VAL A 282 -1.50 23.06 20.94
CA VAL A 282 -0.13 22.76 21.40
C VAL A 282 0.81 23.95 21.16
N LEU A 283 0.66 24.67 20.06
CA LEU A 283 1.43 25.89 19.78
C LEU A 283 1.03 27.06 20.70
N ALA A 284 -0.25 27.19 21.08
CA ALA A 284 -0.70 28.20 22.04
C ALA A 284 -0.02 28.05 23.42
N LYS A 285 0.27 26.81 23.84
CA LYS A 285 1.03 26.51 25.07
C LYS A 285 2.51 26.89 25.01
N MET A 286 3.04 27.20 23.82
CA MET A 286 4.41 27.66 23.62
C MET A 286 4.55 29.19 23.81
N ASN A 287 3.44 29.93 23.73
CA ASN A 287 3.41 31.40 23.80
C ASN A 287 2.83 31.94 25.13
N GLN A 288 2.62 31.07 26.14
CA GLN A 288 2.30 31.41 27.54
C GLN A 288 3.54 31.25 28.41
#